data_AF-A0A0U2Z724-F1
#
_entry.id   AF-A0A0U2Z724-F1
#
_cell.length_a   1.000
_cell.length_b   1.000
_cell.length_c   1.000
_cell.angle_alpha   90.00
_cell.angle_beta   90.00
_cell.angle_gamma   90.00
#
_symmetry.space_group_name_H-M   'P 1'
#
loop_
_entity.id
_entity.type
_entity.pdbx_description
1 polymer ?
#
loop_
_entity_poly.entity_id
_entity_poly.type
_entity_poly.pdbx_seq_one_letter_code
_entity_poly.pdbx_strand_id
1 'polypeptide(L)'
;MTTATDSKQTISDLNNLIEIDVATGATREFASGLRNPVGLDWEPGTGALWAVVNERDELGSDLVPDYLTSVRRGAFYGWPYSYYGQHVDTRVSRQKPELVARAVSPDFALGAHVAPLGLAFNNSTVAGFAEGAFVGLHGSWNRRPLNGYEVVFVPFTDGRPSGPIRVVLSGFVDAEGNARGRPVGVSLDGRGGLLVADDVGNSVWRVTTAHNLADSVPIMAEEQLNE
;
A
#
# COMPACT_ATOMS: atom_id res chain seq x y z
N MET A 1 -35.88 -33.80 3.09
CA MET A 1 -34.94 -33.52 1.99
C MET A 1 -34.74 -32.03 1.95
N THR A 2 -33.69 -31.55 2.60
CA THR A 2 -33.33 -30.13 2.63
C THR A 2 -32.39 -29.89 1.45
N THR A 3 -32.80 -29.08 0.49
CA THR A 3 -31.97 -28.69 -0.65
C THR A 3 -30.84 -27.81 -0.14
N ALA A 4 -29.62 -28.33 -0.22
CA ALA A 4 -28.40 -27.56 -0.05
C ALA A 4 -28.37 -26.46 -1.11
N THR A 5 -28.35 -25.20 -0.67
CA THR A 5 -27.91 -24.07 -1.50
C THR A 5 -26.46 -24.31 -1.86
N ASP A 6 -26.22 -24.61 -3.14
CA ASP A 6 -24.92 -24.74 -3.79
C ASP A 6 -24.23 -23.37 -3.79
N SER A 7 -23.63 -22.99 -2.66
CA SER A 7 -22.79 -21.80 -2.55
C SER A 7 -21.42 -22.09 -3.18
N LYS A 8 -21.40 -22.20 -4.51
CA LYS A 8 -20.15 -22.05 -5.26
C LYS A 8 -19.78 -20.58 -5.24
N GLN A 9 -19.14 -20.14 -4.16
CA GLN A 9 -18.27 -18.97 -4.20
C GLN A 9 -17.24 -19.24 -5.28
N THR A 10 -17.44 -18.65 -6.45
CA THR A 10 -16.45 -18.68 -7.52
C THR A 10 -15.26 -17.83 -7.08
N ILE A 11 -14.05 -18.17 -7.51
CA ILE A 11 -12.82 -17.39 -7.23
C ILE A 11 -12.95 -15.90 -7.60
N SER A 12 -13.94 -15.54 -8.42
CA SER A 12 -14.34 -14.16 -8.74
C SER A 12 -14.94 -13.37 -7.57
N ASP A 13 -15.44 -14.03 -6.52
CA ASP A 13 -16.05 -13.39 -5.36
C ASP A 13 -15.03 -13.11 -4.24
N LEU A 14 -13.77 -13.51 -4.46
CA LEU A 14 -12.64 -13.28 -3.58
C LEU A 14 -11.83 -12.12 -4.18
N ASN A 15 -11.42 -11.17 -3.32
CA ASN A 15 -10.62 -9.99 -3.66
C ASN A 15 -11.39 -8.78 -4.22
N ASN A 16 -12.53 -8.49 -3.57
CA ASN A 16 -13.30 -7.27 -3.76
C ASN A 16 -13.09 -6.33 -2.57
N LEU A 17 -13.20 -5.03 -2.81
CA LEU A 17 -13.36 -4.05 -1.75
C LEU A 17 -14.83 -3.95 -1.39
N ILE A 18 -15.16 -4.21 -0.13
CA ILE A 18 -16.52 -4.14 0.41
C ILE A 18 -16.65 -2.87 1.24
N GLU A 19 -17.68 -2.08 0.96
CA GLU A 19 -18.09 -0.95 1.79
C GLU A 19 -19.17 -1.41 2.77
N ILE A 20 -19.07 -0.99 4.02
CA ILE A 20 -19.99 -1.36 5.09
C ILE A 20 -20.57 -0.07 5.68
N ASP A 21 -21.90 0.02 5.70
CA ASP A 21 -22.61 1.04 6.47
C ASP A 21 -22.54 0.67 7.96
N VAL A 22 -21.85 1.48 8.75
CA VAL A 22 -21.57 1.17 10.16
C VAL A 22 -22.81 1.23 11.07
N ALA A 23 -23.86 1.94 10.65
CA ALA A 23 -25.07 2.11 11.46
C ALA A 23 -26.04 0.94 11.27
N THR A 24 -26.12 0.42 10.04
CA THR A 24 -27.09 -0.62 9.65
C THR A 24 -26.45 -1.99 9.44
N GLY A 25 -25.13 -2.06 9.26
CA GLY A 25 -24.41 -3.26 8.87
C GLY A 25 -24.63 -3.66 7.41
N ALA A 26 -25.31 -2.84 6.60
CA ALA A 26 -25.51 -3.12 5.19
C ALA A 26 -24.16 -3.12 4.45
N THR A 27 -23.96 -4.10 3.56
CA THR A 27 -22.72 -4.23 2.79
C THR A 27 -23.00 -4.02 1.30
N ARG A 28 -22.01 -3.48 0.59
CA ARG A 28 -22.02 -3.42 -0.87
C ARG A 28 -20.62 -3.62 -1.42
N GLU A 29 -20.53 -4.22 -2.61
CA GLU A 29 -19.29 -4.19 -3.37
C GLU A 29 -18.97 -2.74 -3.76
N PHE A 30 -17.80 -2.28 -3.38
CA PHE A 30 -17.28 -0.98 -3.78
C PHE A 30 -16.53 -1.10 -5.11
N ALA A 31 -15.63 -2.08 -5.24
CA ALA A 31 -14.88 -2.37 -6.47
C ALA A 31 -14.42 -3.83 -6.47
N SER A 32 -14.09 -4.36 -7.64
CA SER A 32 -13.65 -5.74 -7.82
C SER A 32 -12.40 -5.87 -8.69
N GLY A 33 -11.82 -7.07 -8.71
CA GLY A 33 -10.68 -7.37 -9.58
C GLY A 33 -9.36 -6.74 -9.14
N LEU A 34 -9.21 -6.44 -7.85
CA LEU A 34 -7.95 -6.04 -7.23
C LEU A 34 -7.38 -7.29 -6.54
N ARG A 35 -6.19 -7.78 -6.89
CA ARG A 35 -5.71 -9.08 -6.37
C ARG A 35 -5.63 -9.13 -4.84
N ASN A 36 -5.02 -8.13 -4.23
CA ASN A 36 -4.85 -8.04 -2.79
C ASN A 36 -4.65 -6.57 -2.36
N PRO A 37 -5.73 -5.78 -2.29
CA PRO A 37 -5.69 -4.38 -1.87
C PRO A 37 -5.55 -4.28 -0.34
N VAL A 38 -4.34 -4.03 0.17
CA VAL A 38 -4.04 -4.10 1.61
C VAL A 38 -4.15 -2.73 2.28
N GLY A 39 -3.40 -1.75 1.78
CA GLY A 39 -3.42 -0.39 2.30
C GLY A 39 -4.48 0.44 1.58
N LEU A 40 -5.31 1.14 2.36
CA LEU A 40 -6.36 2.04 1.86
C LEU A 40 -6.23 3.39 2.55
N ASP A 41 -6.39 4.47 1.80
CA ASP A 41 -6.50 5.81 2.36
C ASP A 41 -7.26 6.74 1.40
N TRP A 42 -7.73 7.86 1.93
CA TRP A 42 -8.46 8.87 1.17
C TRP A 42 -7.52 10.00 0.78
N GLU A 43 -7.41 10.28 -0.52
CA GLU A 43 -6.62 11.41 -1.01
C GLU A 43 -7.31 12.71 -0.57
N PRO A 44 -6.60 13.60 0.16
CA PRO A 44 -7.23 14.68 0.92
C PRO A 44 -7.79 15.82 0.06
N GLY A 45 -7.29 16.03 -1.16
CA GLY A 45 -7.75 17.10 -2.05
C GLY A 45 -9.07 16.75 -2.77
N THR A 46 -9.19 15.53 -3.28
CA THR A 46 -10.32 15.06 -4.08
C THR A 46 -11.31 14.20 -3.30
N GLY A 47 -10.90 13.64 -2.16
CA GLY A 47 -11.69 12.65 -1.41
C GLY A 47 -11.82 11.30 -2.13
N ALA A 48 -10.96 11.02 -3.12
CA ALA A 48 -10.93 9.73 -3.78
C ALA A 48 -10.35 8.66 -2.85
N LEU A 49 -10.94 7.46 -2.85
CA LEU A 49 -10.33 6.29 -2.22
C LEU A 49 -9.13 5.85 -3.05
N TRP A 50 -8.01 5.55 -2.42
CA TRP A 50 -6.87 4.92 -3.06
C TRP A 50 -6.50 3.62 -2.36
N ALA A 51 -5.90 2.72 -3.12
CA ALA A 51 -5.40 1.45 -2.64
C ALA A 51 -3.98 1.19 -3.12
N VAL A 52 -3.19 0.53 -2.28
CA VAL A 52 -2.00 -0.20 -2.72
C VAL A 52 -2.31 -1.69 -2.84
N VAL A 53 -1.86 -2.30 -3.93
CA VAL A 53 -2.25 -3.66 -4.30
C VAL A 53 -1.03 -4.51 -4.60
N ASN A 54 -1.01 -5.71 -4.00
CA ASN A 54 0.00 -6.73 -4.29
C ASN A 54 -0.48 -7.54 -5.49
N GLU A 55 0.28 -7.52 -6.58
CA GLU A 55 -0.08 -8.11 -7.86
C GLU A 55 0.49 -9.53 -8.02
N ARG A 56 0.31 -10.14 -9.20
CA ARG A 56 0.58 -11.56 -9.45
C ARG A 56 2.03 -11.97 -9.24
N ASP A 57 2.16 -13.17 -8.67
CA ASP A 57 3.39 -13.95 -8.65
C ASP A 57 3.56 -14.79 -9.94
N GLU A 58 4.73 -15.40 -10.09
CA GLU A 58 5.06 -16.40 -11.12
C GLU A 58 5.02 -15.91 -12.58
N LEU A 59 5.19 -14.61 -12.81
CA LEU A 59 5.38 -14.01 -14.14
C LEU A 59 6.81 -13.52 -14.38
N GLY A 60 7.74 -13.96 -13.53
CA GLY A 60 9.15 -13.56 -13.54
C GLY A 60 9.47 -12.46 -12.53
N SER A 61 10.74 -12.06 -12.48
CA SER A 61 11.22 -11.08 -11.49
C SER A 61 10.72 -9.65 -11.72
N ASP A 62 10.37 -9.30 -12.96
CA ASP A 62 10.12 -7.90 -13.35
C ASP A 62 8.67 -7.65 -13.79
N LEU A 63 7.82 -8.68 -13.71
CA LEU A 63 6.40 -8.62 -14.03
C LEU A 63 5.63 -9.40 -12.96
N VAL A 64 4.50 -8.92 -12.43
CA VAL A 64 3.79 -7.66 -12.73
C VAL A 64 4.11 -6.60 -11.66
N PRO A 65 4.16 -5.29 -11.97
CA PRO A 65 4.26 -4.28 -10.93
C PRO A 65 3.10 -4.35 -9.94
N ASP A 66 3.42 -4.32 -8.65
CA ASP A 66 2.50 -3.83 -7.63
C ASP A 66 2.17 -2.36 -7.91
N TYR A 67 1.03 -1.88 -7.43
CA TYR A 67 0.55 -0.54 -7.82
C TYR A 67 -0.16 0.21 -6.71
N LEU A 68 -0.20 1.53 -6.91
CA LEU A 68 -1.02 2.51 -6.21
C LEU A 68 -2.08 3.03 -7.20
N THR A 69 -3.36 2.97 -6.83
CA THR A 69 -4.44 3.40 -7.73
C THR A 69 -5.64 3.97 -6.99
N SER A 70 -6.29 4.94 -7.64
CA SER A 70 -7.61 5.45 -7.26
C SER A 70 -8.65 4.35 -7.46
N VAL A 71 -9.41 4.03 -6.41
CA VAL A 71 -10.46 3.03 -6.43
C VAL A 71 -11.79 3.70 -6.79
N ARG A 72 -12.25 3.43 -8.00
CA ARG A 72 -13.55 3.89 -8.52
C ARG A 72 -14.66 2.90 -8.18
N ARG A 73 -15.78 3.41 -7.69
CA ARG A 73 -16.97 2.62 -7.38
C ARG A 73 -17.45 1.84 -8.61
N GLY A 74 -17.69 0.55 -8.45
CA GLY A 74 -18.16 -0.38 -9.49
C GLY A 74 -17.11 -0.75 -10.54
N ALA A 75 -15.87 -0.26 -10.43
CA ALA A 75 -14.81 -0.57 -11.38
C ALA A 75 -14.22 -1.97 -11.15
N PHE A 76 -13.68 -2.53 -12.23
CA PHE A 76 -13.01 -3.82 -12.25
C PHE A 76 -11.53 -3.63 -12.65
N TYR A 77 -10.58 -4.14 -11.86
CA TYR A 77 -9.14 -3.90 -12.07
C TYR A 77 -8.38 -5.09 -12.68
N GLY A 78 -9.11 -6.08 -13.19
CA GLY A 78 -8.56 -7.15 -14.02
C GLY A 78 -8.44 -8.50 -13.34
N TRP A 79 -8.17 -8.58 -12.04
CA TRP A 79 -8.05 -9.88 -11.35
C TRP A 79 -9.33 -10.73 -11.45
N PRO A 80 -9.23 -12.06 -11.72
CA PRO A 80 -8.03 -12.82 -12.04
C PRO A 80 -7.67 -12.85 -13.53
N TYR A 81 -8.52 -12.35 -14.43
CA TYR A 81 -8.42 -12.56 -15.88
C TYR A 81 -7.34 -11.74 -16.60
N SER A 82 -7.01 -10.56 -16.08
CA SER A 82 -5.98 -9.69 -16.64
C SER A 82 -5.21 -8.95 -15.55
N TYR A 83 -4.01 -8.52 -15.88
CA TYR A 83 -3.17 -7.72 -15.01
C TYR A 83 -2.91 -6.35 -15.61
N TYR A 84 -2.66 -5.37 -14.73
CA TYR A 84 -2.29 -4.00 -15.12
C TYR A 84 -3.20 -3.38 -16.21
N GLY A 85 -4.51 -3.62 -16.10
CA GLY A 85 -5.50 -3.29 -17.13
C GLY A 85 -5.87 -4.51 -17.97
N GLN A 86 -5.74 -4.40 -19.30
CA GLN A 86 -6.30 -5.38 -20.25
C GLN A 86 -5.32 -6.49 -20.66
N HIS A 87 -4.17 -6.63 -19.98
CA HIS A 87 -3.19 -7.68 -20.31
C HIS A 87 -3.71 -9.04 -19.84
N VAL A 88 -4.17 -9.87 -20.79
CA VAL A 88 -4.75 -11.18 -20.50
C VAL A 88 -3.74 -12.06 -19.75
N ASP A 89 -4.17 -12.64 -18.63
CA ASP A 89 -3.43 -13.68 -17.92
C ASP A 89 -3.81 -15.05 -18.50
N THR A 90 -3.00 -15.57 -19.41
CA THR A 90 -3.26 -16.84 -20.12
C THR A 90 -3.21 -18.07 -19.21
N ARG A 91 -2.72 -17.94 -17.98
CA ARG A 91 -2.68 -19.02 -16.98
C ARG A 91 -4.07 -19.29 -16.39
N VAL A 92 -4.99 -18.33 -16.46
CA VAL A 92 -6.36 -18.49 -15.94
C VAL A 92 -7.20 -19.33 -16.89
N SER A 93 -7.69 -20.45 -16.39
CA SER A 93 -8.68 -21.26 -17.10
C SER A 93 -10.05 -20.58 -17.10
N ARG A 94 -10.85 -20.79 -18.16
CA ARG A 94 -12.18 -20.15 -18.35
C ARG A 94 -12.08 -18.61 -18.38
N GLN A 95 -11.41 -18.12 -19.42
CA GLN A 95 -11.27 -16.69 -19.70
C GLN A 95 -12.62 -15.96 -19.75
N LYS A 96 -12.58 -14.67 -19.40
CA LYS A 96 -13.70 -13.73 -19.45
C LYS A 96 -13.31 -12.49 -20.26
N PRO A 97 -13.25 -12.58 -21.60
CA PRO A 97 -12.77 -11.48 -22.45
C PRO A 97 -13.52 -10.16 -22.24
N GLU A 98 -14.81 -10.24 -21.92
CA GLU A 98 -15.66 -9.10 -21.60
C GLU A 98 -15.25 -8.38 -20.31
N LEU A 99 -14.75 -9.11 -19.31
CA LEU A 99 -14.22 -8.54 -18.07
C LEU A 99 -12.84 -7.92 -18.30
N VAL A 100 -12.00 -8.58 -19.11
CA VAL A 100 -10.70 -8.02 -19.51
C VAL A 100 -10.87 -6.72 -20.28
N ALA A 101 -11.81 -6.65 -21.22
CA ALA A 101 -12.06 -5.46 -22.04
C ALA A 101 -12.52 -4.24 -21.23
N ARG A 102 -13.07 -4.43 -20.03
CA ARG A 102 -13.47 -3.34 -19.12
C ARG A 102 -12.46 -3.09 -17.98
N ALA A 103 -11.38 -3.86 -17.91
CA ALA A 103 -10.41 -3.75 -16.84
C ALA A 103 -9.73 -2.37 -16.85
N VAL A 104 -9.75 -1.71 -15.70
CA VAL A 104 -9.09 -0.41 -15.49
C VAL A 104 -7.61 -0.63 -15.28
N SER A 105 -6.78 0.12 -16.01
CA SER A 105 -5.34 0.14 -15.78
C SER A 105 -5.04 0.95 -14.50
N PRO A 106 -4.19 0.43 -13.59
CA PRO A 106 -3.80 1.17 -12.39
C PRO A 106 -3.12 2.51 -12.68
N ASP A 107 -3.24 3.46 -11.74
CA ASP A 107 -2.73 4.82 -11.95
C ASP A 107 -1.20 4.93 -11.82
N PHE A 108 -0.55 4.08 -11.01
CA PHE A 108 0.90 4.18 -10.76
C PHE A 108 1.55 2.84 -10.40
N ALA A 109 2.66 2.50 -11.06
CA ALA A 109 3.46 1.32 -10.73
C ALA A 109 4.43 1.60 -9.58
N LEU A 110 4.41 0.76 -8.55
CA LEU A 110 5.34 0.79 -7.42
C LEU A 110 6.57 -0.12 -7.65
N GLY A 111 6.50 -1.00 -8.65
CA GLY A 111 7.54 -1.97 -8.97
C GLY A 111 7.09 -3.40 -8.71
N ALA A 112 7.73 -4.37 -9.36
CA ALA A 112 7.36 -5.78 -9.21
C ALA A 112 7.85 -6.33 -7.85
N HIS A 113 6.96 -7.07 -7.19
CA HIS A 113 7.22 -7.79 -5.93
C HIS A 113 7.67 -6.90 -4.75
N VAL A 114 7.31 -5.61 -4.75
CA VAL A 114 7.64 -4.71 -3.62
C VAL A 114 6.73 -4.92 -2.42
N ALA A 115 5.59 -5.60 -2.61
CA ALA A 115 4.61 -5.98 -1.61
C ALA A 115 4.13 -4.79 -0.77
N PRO A 116 3.38 -3.84 -1.34
CA PRO A 116 2.97 -2.65 -0.61
C PRO A 116 1.83 -2.99 0.36
N LEU A 117 1.98 -2.62 1.64
CA LEU A 117 1.01 -2.96 2.70
C LEU A 117 0.42 -1.73 3.38
N GLY A 118 1.20 -0.65 3.51
CA GLY A 118 0.78 0.59 4.18
C GLY A 118 0.58 1.71 3.18
N LEU A 119 -0.44 2.55 3.42
CA LEU A 119 -0.71 3.76 2.65
C LEU A 119 -1.13 4.88 3.61
N ALA A 120 -0.51 6.05 3.48
CA ALA A 120 -0.91 7.27 4.19
C ALA A 120 -0.68 8.51 3.31
N PHE A 121 -1.72 9.29 3.05
CA PHE A 121 -1.61 10.57 2.36
C PHE A 121 -1.08 11.66 3.29
N ASN A 122 -0.21 12.48 2.72
CA ASN A 122 0.33 13.68 3.32
C ASN A 122 -0.16 14.89 2.55
N ASN A 123 -0.72 15.88 3.26
CA ASN A 123 -1.05 17.20 2.72
C ASN A 123 -0.06 18.26 3.24
N SER A 124 1.23 17.94 3.19
CA SER A 124 2.32 18.78 3.69
C SER A 124 2.36 18.95 5.22
N THR A 125 1.87 17.97 5.98
CA THR A 125 1.98 17.94 7.45
C THR A 125 3.33 17.37 7.90
N VAL A 126 3.86 16.36 7.22
CA VAL A 126 5.22 15.88 7.44
C VAL A 126 6.21 16.81 6.75
N ALA A 127 7.08 17.44 7.54
CA ALA A 127 8.05 18.40 7.04
C ALA A 127 9.01 17.77 6.02
N GLY A 128 9.30 18.50 4.93
CA GLY A 128 10.15 18.03 3.82
C GLY A 128 9.41 17.20 2.75
N PHE A 129 8.11 16.96 2.93
CA PHE A 129 7.25 16.28 1.97
C PHE A 129 6.05 17.15 1.62
N ALA A 130 5.82 17.32 0.31
CA ALA A 130 4.66 18.02 -0.23
C ALA A 130 3.41 17.13 -0.19
N GLU A 131 2.39 17.48 -0.97
CA GLU A 131 1.27 16.57 -1.26
C GLU A 131 1.78 15.25 -1.85
N GLY A 132 1.27 14.14 -1.34
CA GLY A 132 1.64 12.80 -1.84
C GLY A 132 1.29 11.68 -0.89
N ALA A 133 1.72 10.47 -1.23
CA ALA A 133 1.42 9.27 -0.48
C ALA A 133 2.71 8.63 0.04
N PHE A 134 2.76 8.36 1.35
CA PHE A 134 3.71 7.42 1.93
C PHE A 134 3.22 5.99 1.73
N VAL A 135 4.13 5.11 1.31
CA VAL A 135 3.82 3.70 1.06
C VAL A 135 4.86 2.81 1.76
N GLY A 136 4.39 1.87 2.57
CA GLY A 136 5.24 0.84 3.17
C GLY A 136 5.40 -0.35 2.21
N LEU A 137 6.62 -0.59 1.73
CA LEU A 137 6.97 -1.69 0.83
C LEU A 137 7.59 -2.84 1.65
N HIS A 138 6.82 -3.90 1.88
CA HIS A 138 7.20 -5.02 2.76
C HIS A 138 8.32 -5.88 2.16
N GLY A 139 8.49 -5.84 0.85
CA GLY A 139 9.60 -6.44 0.14
C GLY A 139 9.36 -7.86 -0.39
N SER A 140 10.09 -8.20 -1.44
CA SER A 140 9.95 -9.41 -2.24
C SER A 140 10.45 -10.66 -1.52
N TRP A 141 9.69 -11.75 -1.52
CA TRP A 141 10.21 -13.07 -1.14
C TRP A 141 10.60 -13.95 -2.35
N ASN A 142 10.06 -13.64 -3.53
CA ASN A 142 10.10 -14.44 -4.77
C ASN A 142 10.83 -13.75 -5.94
N ARG A 143 11.72 -12.80 -5.65
CA ARG A 143 12.47 -12.04 -6.66
C ARG A 143 13.97 -12.08 -6.42
N ARG A 144 14.75 -12.09 -7.51
CA ARG A 144 16.20 -11.83 -7.52
C ARG A 144 16.51 -10.76 -8.58
N PRO A 145 17.21 -9.65 -8.23
CA PRO A 145 17.56 -9.23 -6.87
C PRO A 145 16.32 -8.90 -6.03
N LEU A 146 16.47 -8.75 -4.71
CA LEU A 146 15.37 -8.33 -3.83
C LEU A 146 14.86 -6.94 -4.24
N ASN A 147 13.59 -6.65 -3.96
CA ASN A 147 12.96 -5.36 -4.21
C ASN A 147 12.02 -4.97 -3.05
N GLY A 148 11.77 -3.68 -2.86
CA GLY A 148 11.03 -3.15 -1.69
C GLY A 148 11.91 -3.10 -0.44
N TYR A 149 11.37 -3.50 0.72
CA TYR A 149 12.04 -3.37 2.03
C TYR A 149 12.37 -1.91 2.37
N GLU A 150 11.41 -1.03 2.16
CA GLU A 150 11.57 0.41 2.37
C GLU A 150 10.22 1.10 2.53
N VAL A 151 10.23 2.31 3.07
CA VAL A 151 9.13 3.24 2.97
C VAL A 151 9.46 4.26 1.91
N VAL A 152 8.51 4.50 1.02
CA VAL A 152 8.66 5.45 -0.08
C VAL A 152 7.60 6.53 -0.05
N PHE A 153 7.84 7.60 -0.79
CA PHE A 153 6.92 8.70 -1.01
C PHE A 153 6.67 8.87 -2.51
N VAL A 154 5.40 8.87 -2.90
CA VAL A 154 4.95 9.18 -4.26
C VAL A 154 4.42 10.62 -4.23
N PRO A 155 5.05 11.58 -4.95
CA PRO A 155 4.56 12.96 -4.98
C PRO A 155 3.25 13.05 -5.76
N PHE A 156 2.34 13.90 -5.29
CA PHE A 156 1.05 14.15 -5.93
C PHE A 156 0.92 15.62 -6.36
N THR A 157 0.09 15.85 -7.37
CA THR A 157 -0.36 17.17 -7.80
C THR A 157 -1.76 17.00 -8.39
N ASP A 158 -2.71 17.83 -7.96
CA ASP A 158 -4.11 17.76 -8.37
C ASP A 158 -4.73 16.36 -8.18
N GLY A 159 -4.43 15.72 -7.04
CA GLY A 159 -4.95 14.40 -6.68
C GLY A 159 -4.40 13.24 -7.54
N ARG A 160 -3.27 13.44 -8.24
CA ARG A 160 -2.63 12.41 -9.08
C ARG A 160 -1.13 12.30 -8.81
N PRO A 161 -0.54 11.10 -8.91
CA PRO A 161 0.91 10.91 -8.92
C PRO A 161 1.59 11.81 -9.96
N SER A 162 2.60 12.58 -9.56
CA SER A 162 3.19 13.64 -10.38
C SER A 162 4.70 13.51 -10.63
N GLY A 163 5.33 12.45 -10.10
CA GLY A 163 6.78 12.31 -10.21
C GLY A 163 7.33 10.96 -9.74
N PRO A 164 8.66 10.82 -9.73
CA PRO A 164 9.31 9.59 -9.34
C PRO A 164 9.14 9.31 -7.84
N ILE A 165 9.22 8.02 -7.51
CA ILE A 165 9.26 7.53 -6.13
C ILE A 165 10.50 8.09 -5.41
N ARG A 166 10.32 8.53 -4.16
CA ARG A 166 11.40 8.97 -3.27
C ARG A 166 11.50 8.01 -2.09
N VAL A 167 12.69 7.48 -1.81
CA VAL A 167 12.93 6.65 -0.62
C VAL A 167 12.91 7.53 0.64
N VAL A 168 12.20 7.08 1.67
CA VAL A 168 12.02 7.79 2.96
C VAL A 168 12.72 7.06 4.10
N LEU A 169 12.60 5.73 4.14
CA LEU A 169 13.23 4.89 5.15
C LEU A 169 13.66 3.58 4.50
N SER A 170 14.94 3.22 4.63
CA SER A 170 15.55 2.04 4.01
C SER A 170 16.59 1.42 4.94
N GLY A 171 17.35 0.43 4.46
CA GLY A 171 18.36 -0.27 5.27
C GLY A 171 17.81 -1.49 6.01
N PHE A 172 16.67 -1.98 5.56
CA PHE A 172 15.99 -3.15 6.14
C PHE A 172 16.53 -4.49 5.63
N VAL A 173 17.51 -4.50 4.73
CA VAL A 173 18.17 -5.71 4.22
C VAL A 173 19.68 -5.57 4.43
N ASP A 174 20.31 -6.59 4.99
CA ASP A 174 21.76 -6.61 5.19
C ASP A 174 22.54 -7.00 3.92
N ALA A 175 23.87 -6.95 3.99
CA ALA A 175 24.75 -7.23 2.86
C ALA A 175 24.63 -8.68 2.37
N GLU A 176 24.22 -9.60 3.25
CA GLU A 176 23.99 -11.01 2.96
C GLU A 176 22.58 -11.28 2.38
N GLY A 177 21.73 -10.26 2.31
CA GLY A 177 20.37 -10.36 1.77
C GLY A 177 19.31 -10.83 2.78
N ASN A 178 19.62 -10.81 4.08
CA ASN A 178 18.64 -11.11 5.12
C ASN A 178 17.82 -9.86 5.44
N ALA A 179 16.50 -10.03 5.53
CA ALA A 179 15.62 -8.99 6.03
C ALA A 179 15.82 -8.78 7.54
N ARG A 180 16.16 -7.55 7.93
CA ARG A 180 16.27 -7.05 9.30
C ARG A 180 15.04 -6.27 9.74
N GLY A 181 14.23 -5.84 8.78
CA GLY A 181 12.88 -5.36 9.01
C GLY A 181 12.05 -5.43 7.73
N ARG A 182 10.74 -5.24 7.85
CA ARG A 182 9.82 -5.18 6.71
C ARG A 182 8.68 -4.20 7.06
N PRO A 183 8.63 -3.04 6.41
CA PRO A 183 7.57 -2.06 6.65
C PRO A 183 6.18 -2.62 6.33
N VAL A 184 5.23 -2.45 7.25
CA VAL A 184 3.82 -2.85 7.09
C VAL A 184 2.93 -1.61 7.08
N GLY A 185 2.47 -1.16 8.25
CA GLY A 185 1.60 0.00 8.39
C GLY A 185 2.39 1.30 8.40
N VAL A 186 1.87 2.33 7.74
CA VAL A 186 2.38 3.70 7.82
C VAL A 186 1.25 4.64 8.22
N SER A 187 1.53 5.65 9.05
CA SER A 187 0.52 6.62 9.49
C SER A 187 1.16 7.93 9.91
N LEU A 188 0.49 9.04 9.67
CA LEU A 188 0.94 10.35 10.13
C LEU A 188 0.70 10.46 11.65
N ASP A 189 1.67 10.97 12.39
CA ASP A 189 1.60 11.01 13.86
C ASP A 189 0.83 12.22 14.44
N GLY A 190 0.30 13.08 13.57
CA GLY A 190 -0.38 14.33 13.91
C GLY A 190 0.53 15.44 14.46
N ARG A 191 1.85 15.20 14.53
CA ARG A 191 2.89 16.07 15.09
C ARG A 191 4.02 16.34 14.08
N GLY A 192 3.74 16.15 12.80
CA GLY A 192 4.68 16.38 11.69
C GLY A 192 5.66 15.25 11.41
N GLY A 193 5.40 14.04 11.93
CA GLY A 193 6.17 12.83 11.66
C GLY A 193 5.35 11.70 11.03
N LEU A 194 6.06 10.68 10.60
CA LEU A 194 5.50 9.44 10.05
C LEU A 194 5.83 8.28 11.00
N LEU A 195 4.82 7.52 11.41
CA LEU A 195 4.99 6.24 12.09
C LEU A 195 5.06 5.11 11.07
N VAL A 196 5.98 4.17 11.28
CA VAL A 196 6.17 3.00 10.43
C VAL A 196 6.26 1.77 11.31
N ALA A 197 5.33 0.82 11.13
CA ALA A 197 5.39 -0.47 11.78
C ALA A 197 6.30 -1.42 10.98
N ASP A 198 7.19 -2.13 11.68
CA ASP A 198 8.12 -3.10 11.13
C ASP A 198 7.92 -4.44 11.85
N ASP A 199 7.41 -5.44 11.13
CA ASP A 199 7.02 -6.72 11.73
C ASP A 199 8.23 -7.64 12.00
N VAL A 200 9.20 -7.72 11.09
CA VAL A 200 10.42 -8.52 11.28
C VAL A 200 11.34 -7.90 12.33
N GLY A 201 11.48 -6.57 12.33
CA GLY A 201 12.26 -5.85 13.34
C GLY A 201 11.53 -5.68 14.68
N ASN A 202 10.25 -6.06 14.76
CA ASN A 202 9.38 -5.91 15.93
C ASN A 202 9.44 -4.49 16.53
N SER A 203 9.37 -3.48 15.67
CA SER A 203 9.65 -2.09 16.01
C SER A 203 8.62 -1.15 15.40
N VAL A 204 8.44 0.02 16.02
CA VAL A 204 7.74 1.16 15.42
C VAL A 204 8.71 2.31 15.28
N TRP A 205 8.98 2.68 14.04
CA TRP A 205 9.85 3.81 13.71
C TRP A 205 9.03 5.10 13.69
N ARG A 206 9.63 6.20 14.14
CA ARG A 206 9.09 7.55 13.93
C ARG A 206 10.06 8.34 13.07
N VAL A 207 9.70 8.55 11.81
CA VAL A 207 10.47 9.37 10.87
C VAL A 207 10.07 10.83 11.05
N THR A 208 11.06 11.69 11.25
CA THR A 208 10.90 13.14 11.37
C THR A 208 12.05 13.85 10.67
N THR A 209 11.89 15.14 10.39
CA THR A 209 13.03 15.98 10.02
C THR A 209 14.06 15.95 11.12
N ALA A 210 15.34 15.88 10.75
CA ALA A 210 16.42 15.99 11.71
C ALA A 210 16.25 17.30 12.51
N HIS A 211 16.02 17.18 13.81
CA HIS A 211 16.24 18.28 14.72
C HIS A 211 17.75 18.51 14.75
N ASN A 212 18.21 19.73 14.47
CA ASN A 212 19.57 20.10 14.83
C ASN A 212 19.68 19.97 16.35
N LEU A 213 20.42 18.96 16.81
CA LEU A 213 20.70 18.73 18.24
C LEU A 213 21.46 19.91 18.88
N ALA A 214 21.95 20.86 18.08
CA ALA A 214 22.53 22.12 18.55
C ALA A 214 21.49 23.10 19.14
N ASP A 215 20.21 22.96 18.78
CA ASP A 215 19.13 23.87 19.24
C ASP A 215 18.32 23.29 20.41
N SER A 216 18.59 22.05 20.84
CA SER A 216 17.96 21.48 22.02
C SER A 216 18.63 21.99 23.29
N VAL A 217 17.95 22.88 24.02
CA VAL A 217 18.32 23.23 25.40
C VAL A 217 18.21 21.97 26.26
N PRO A 218 19.29 21.51 26.91
CA PRO A 218 19.22 20.34 27.78
C PRO A 218 18.27 20.64 28.95
N ILE A 219 17.27 19.78 29.14
CA ILE A 219 16.47 19.76 30.36
C ILE A 219 17.37 19.19 31.46
N MET A 220 17.96 20.07 32.26
CA MET A 220 18.65 19.68 33.48
C MET A 220 17.57 19.23 34.48
N ALA A 221 17.62 17.96 34.89
CA ALA A 221 16.80 17.49 36.00
C ALA A 221 17.33 18.10 37.30
N GLU A 222 16.53 18.91 37.98
CA GLU A 222 16.82 19.32 39.36
C GLU A 222 16.57 18.13 40.29
N GLU A 223 17.64 17.64 40.91
CA GLU A 223 17.57 16.69 42.01
C GLU A 223 17.08 17.44 43.26
N GLN A 224 15.79 17.28 43.61
CA GLN A 224 15.30 17.70 44.91
C GLN A 224 15.85 16.75 45.98
N LEU A 225 16.90 17.21 46.66
CA LEU A 225 17.33 16.64 47.93
C LEU A 225 16.28 16.98 48.99
N ASN A 226 15.61 15.96 49.51
CA ASN A 226 14.77 16.08 50.70
C ASN A 226 15.68 16.09 51.94
N GLU A 227 15.60 17.15 52.74
CA GLU A 227 16.06 17.19 54.14
C GLU A 227 15.10 16.43 55.07
#